data_AF-A0A6J5EC23-F1
#
_entry.id   AF-A0A6J5EC23-F1
#
_cell.length_a   1.000
_cell.length_b   1.000
_cell.length_c   1.000
_cell.angle_alpha   90.00
_cell.angle_beta   90.00
_cell.angle_gamma   90.00
#
_symmetry.space_group_name_H-M   'P 1'
#
loop_
_entity.id
_entity.type
_entity.pdbx_description
1 polymer ?
#
loop_
_entity_poly.entity_id
_entity_poly.type
_entity_poly.pdbx_seq_one_letter_code
_entity_poly.pdbx_strand_id
1 'polypeptide(L)'
;MDYCTLPIAERAKLYIYAAPGPIRRLERDVKDIGRFEGPGGLTSCLRLVVASPPLSPASAGVLDAAIGVCGERLFSDPYIMLLDSMALVGPIAAAEAFVLLTADSSMTEELQSICTAFLAVFEQYPDFFLAEARAALAKHNFGKR
;
A
#
# COMPACT_ATOMS: atom_id res chain seq x y z
N MET A 1 1.63 -23.77 10.58
CA MET A 1 2.41 -23.13 9.50
C MET A 1 3.47 -22.30 10.16
N ASP A 2 4.74 -22.65 9.99
CA ASP A 2 5.86 -21.82 10.45
C ASP A 2 5.94 -20.57 9.56
N TYR A 3 5.62 -19.41 10.11
CA TYR A 3 5.70 -18.13 9.40
C TYR A 3 7.16 -17.68 9.14
N CYS A 4 8.16 -18.39 9.67
CA CYS A 4 9.59 -18.08 9.57
C CYS A 4 10.25 -18.40 8.22
N THR A 5 9.57 -19.06 7.27
CA THR A 5 10.16 -19.44 5.97
C THR A 5 9.60 -18.68 4.77
N LEU A 6 8.64 -17.79 4.97
CA LEU A 6 8.06 -17.01 3.88
C LEU A 6 8.98 -15.85 3.49
N PRO A 7 9.12 -15.54 2.19
CA PRO A 7 9.78 -14.31 1.75
C PRO A 7 9.16 -13.08 2.42
N ILE A 8 9.99 -12.06 2.70
CA ILE A 8 9.57 -10.82 3.37
C ILE A 8 8.34 -10.19 2.70
N ALA A 9 8.32 -10.16 1.36
CA ALA A 9 7.19 -9.62 0.59
C ALA A 9 5.89 -10.37 0.85
N GLU A 10 5.93 -11.70 0.93
CA GLU A 10 4.72 -12.51 1.21
C GLU A 10 4.25 -12.28 2.66
N ARG A 11 5.18 -12.21 3.62
CA ARG A 11 4.86 -11.90 5.02
C ARG A 11 4.20 -10.53 5.16
N ALA A 12 4.76 -9.51 4.51
CA ALA A 12 4.23 -8.16 4.58
C ALA A 12 2.87 -8.02 3.87
N LYS A 13 2.69 -8.68 2.72
CA LYS A 13 1.38 -8.75 2.04
C LYS A 13 0.33 -9.42 2.93
N LEU A 14 0.67 -10.55 3.56
CA LEU A 14 -0.24 -11.24 4.48
C LEU A 14 -0.57 -10.40 5.71
N TYR A 15 0.39 -9.62 6.22
CA TYR A 15 0.15 -8.64 7.29
C TYR A 15 -0.90 -7.62 6.87
N ILE A 16 -0.74 -7.02 5.68
CA ILE A 16 -1.68 -6.05 5.11
C ILE A 16 -3.07 -6.66 4.92
N TYR A 17 -3.17 -7.91 4.48
CA TYR A 17 -4.46 -8.61 4.27
C TYR A 17 -5.14 -9.01 5.59
N ALA A 18 -4.36 -9.36 6.61
CA ALA A 18 -4.87 -9.75 7.92
C ALA A 18 -5.44 -8.58 8.72
N ALA A 19 -5.09 -7.35 8.36
CA ALA A 19 -5.51 -6.17 9.09
C ALA A 19 -7.05 -6.01 9.13
N PRO A 20 -7.63 -5.81 10.33
CA PRO A 20 -9.07 -5.70 10.50
C PRO A 20 -9.59 -4.41 9.86
N GLY A 21 -10.75 -4.50 9.20
CA GLY A 21 -11.44 -3.34 8.64
C GLY A 21 -12.11 -3.62 7.30
N PRO A 22 -12.74 -2.60 6.69
CA PRO A 22 -13.33 -2.69 5.37
C PRO A 22 -12.25 -3.02 4.32
N ILE A 23 -12.45 -4.07 3.54
CA ILE A 23 -11.47 -4.49 2.54
C ILE A 23 -11.39 -3.53 1.35
N ARG A 24 -12.37 -2.64 1.18
CA ARG A 24 -12.35 -1.57 0.16
C ARG A 24 -11.17 -0.63 0.29
N ARG A 25 -10.51 -0.56 1.46
CA ARG A 25 -9.23 0.15 1.59
C ARG A 25 -8.17 -0.34 0.59
N LEU A 26 -8.29 -1.57 0.08
CA LEU A 26 -7.40 -2.18 -0.91
C LEU A 26 -7.93 -2.11 -2.35
N GLU A 27 -8.92 -1.27 -2.65
CA GLU A 27 -9.53 -1.20 -3.99
C GLU A 27 -8.53 -0.79 -5.09
N ARG A 28 -7.52 0.02 -4.74
CA ARG A 28 -6.42 0.40 -5.64
C ARG A 28 -5.32 -0.66 -5.71
N ASP A 29 -5.22 -1.49 -4.69
CA ASP A 29 -4.12 -2.41 -4.45
C ASP A 29 -4.40 -3.83 -4.93
N VAL A 30 -5.67 -4.25 -4.96
CA VAL A 30 -6.05 -5.62 -5.33
C VAL A 30 -7.18 -5.57 -6.36
N LYS A 31 -6.95 -6.21 -7.52
CA LYS A 31 -7.96 -6.31 -8.57
C LYS A 31 -9.15 -7.13 -8.07
N ASP A 32 -10.36 -6.62 -8.35
CA ASP A 32 -11.62 -7.29 -8.01
C ASP A 32 -11.75 -7.59 -6.51
N ILE A 33 -11.33 -6.64 -5.65
CA ILE A 33 -11.41 -6.76 -4.19
C ILE A 33 -12.85 -7.06 -3.70
N GLY A 34 -13.85 -6.55 -4.42
CA GLY A 34 -15.27 -6.72 -4.11
C GLY A 34 -15.72 -8.18 -4.06
N ARG A 35 -15.05 -9.11 -4.77
CA ARG A 35 -15.39 -10.55 -4.71
C ARG A 35 -15.21 -11.17 -3.33
N PHE A 36 -14.45 -10.52 -2.46
CA PHE A 36 -14.25 -10.96 -1.08
C PHE A 36 -15.28 -10.35 -0.12
N GLU A 37 -16.04 -9.33 -0.56
CA GLU A 37 -17.21 -8.78 0.14
C GLU A 37 -18.43 -9.64 -0.19
N GLY A 38 -18.81 -10.52 0.73
CA GLY A 38 -20.02 -11.31 0.55
C GLY A 38 -20.41 -12.08 1.80
N PRO A 39 -21.67 -12.53 1.90
CA PRO A 39 -22.10 -13.40 2.99
C PRO A 39 -21.31 -14.72 2.96
N GLY A 40 -21.01 -15.28 4.13
CA GLY A 40 -20.29 -16.56 4.27
C GLY A 40 -19.65 -16.74 5.64
N GLY A 41 -19.16 -17.96 5.92
CA GLY A 41 -18.62 -18.33 7.23
C GLY A 41 -17.27 -17.72 7.61
N LEU A 42 -16.54 -17.14 6.64
CA LEU A 42 -15.27 -16.45 6.87
C LEU A 42 -15.46 -14.93 6.77
N THR A 43 -14.72 -14.19 7.59
CA THR A 43 -14.59 -12.73 7.45
C THR A 43 -13.89 -12.37 6.14
N SER A 44 -14.12 -11.17 5.62
CA SER A 44 -13.51 -10.71 4.37
C SER A 44 -11.97 -10.73 4.44
N CYS A 45 -11.38 -10.33 5.57
CA CYS A 45 -9.93 -10.39 5.80
C CYS A 45 -9.40 -11.84 5.76
N LEU A 46 -10.10 -12.80 6.38
CA LEU A 46 -9.70 -14.21 6.33
C LEU A 46 -9.78 -14.77 4.90
N ARG A 47 -10.79 -14.37 4.11
CA ARG A 47 -10.87 -14.76 2.69
C ARG A 47 -9.70 -14.21 1.88
N LEU A 48 -9.30 -12.97 2.14
CA LEU A 48 -8.13 -12.36 1.53
C LEU A 48 -6.84 -13.10 1.88
N VAL A 49 -6.62 -13.40 3.17
CA VAL A 49 -5.44 -14.15 3.63
C VAL A 49 -5.39 -15.54 3.00
N VAL A 50 -6.51 -16.27 2.97
CA VAL A 50 -6.57 -17.63 2.40
C VAL A 50 -6.39 -17.62 0.89
N ALA A 51 -7.02 -16.68 0.18
CA ALA A 51 -6.89 -16.59 -1.27
C ALA A 51 -5.56 -15.98 -1.71
N SER A 52 -4.91 -15.21 -0.83
CA SER A 52 -3.67 -14.44 -1.06
C SER A 52 -3.56 -13.87 -2.49
N PRO A 53 -4.56 -13.09 -2.96
CA PRO A 53 -4.53 -12.55 -4.32
C PRO A 53 -3.26 -11.71 -4.54
N PRO A 54 -2.75 -11.62 -5.78
CA PRO A 54 -1.62 -10.76 -6.07
C PRO A 54 -2.02 -9.29 -5.87
N LEU A 55 -1.07 -8.50 -5.37
CA LEU A 55 -1.17 -7.04 -5.40
C LEU A 55 -1.10 -6.56 -6.86
N SER A 56 -1.67 -5.39 -7.12
CA SER A 56 -1.48 -4.67 -8.38
C SER A 56 0.02 -4.35 -8.56
N PRO A 57 0.52 -4.22 -9.81
CA PRO A 57 1.94 -3.96 -10.04
C PRO A 57 2.48 -2.73 -9.28
N ALA A 58 1.71 -1.63 -9.23
CA ALA A 58 2.10 -0.44 -8.50
C ALA A 58 2.13 -0.68 -6.97
N SER A 59 1.15 -1.39 -6.43
CA SER A 59 1.07 -1.72 -5.00
C SER A 59 2.19 -2.67 -4.57
N ALA A 60 2.49 -3.68 -5.40
CA ALA A 60 3.66 -4.55 -5.22
C ALA A 60 4.97 -3.76 -5.28
N GLY A 61 5.12 -2.85 -6.25
CA GLY A 61 6.30 -1.98 -6.36
C GLY A 61 6.51 -1.11 -5.13
N VAL A 62 5.44 -0.55 -4.56
CA VAL A 62 5.50 0.21 -3.30
C VAL A 62 5.96 -0.67 -2.15
N LEU A 63 5.39 -1.87 -2.01
CA LEU A 63 5.77 -2.80 -0.95
C LEU A 63 7.24 -3.24 -1.08
N ASP A 64 7.66 -3.58 -2.30
CA ASP A 64 9.04 -3.97 -2.60
C ASP A 64 10.02 -2.83 -2.37
N ALA A 65 9.65 -1.58 -2.67
CA ALA A 65 10.44 -0.40 -2.36
C ALA A 65 10.67 -0.24 -0.84
N ALA A 66 9.61 -0.39 -0.03
CA ALA A 66 9.73 -0.33 1.42
C ALA A 66 10.62 -1.46 1.96
N ILE A 67 10.47 -2.68 1.43
CA ILE A 67 11.28 -3.85 1.79
C ILE A 67 12.74 -3.65 1.36
N GLY A 68 12.99 -3.09 0.19
CA GLY A 68 14.34 -2.83 -0.31
C GLY A 68 15.14 -1.90 0.60
N VAL A 69 14.48 -0.91 1.20
CA VAL A 69 15.13 0.03 2.12
C VAL A 69 15.19 -0.52 3.55
N CYS A 70 14.08 -1.08 4.06
CA CYS A 70 13.97 -1.47 5.47
C CYS A 70 14.47 -2.90 5.74
N GLY A 71 14.38 -3.79 4.76
CA GLY A 71 14.60 -5.23 4.94
C GLY A 71 13.68 -5.82 6.01
N GLU A 72 14.22 -6.73 6.83
CA GLU A 72 13.50 -7.31 7.97
C GLU A 72 13.10 -6.28 9.04
N ARG A 73 13.77 -5.10 9.10
CA ARG A 73 13.42 -4.06 10.07
C ARG A 73 12.03 -3.48 9.85
N LEU A 74 11.41 -3.72 8.68
CA LEU A 74 10.02 -3.35 8.40
C LEU A 74 9.03 -3.92 9.44
N PHE A 75 9.37 -5.02 10.12
CA PHE A 75 8.55 -5.62 11.18
C PHE A 75 8.96 -5.19 12.59
N SER A 76 9.69 -4.09 12.74
CA SER A 76 10.20 -3.59 14.03
C SER A 76 10.04 -2.08 14.12
N ASP A 77 9.99 -1.55 15.35
CA ASP A 77 9.95 -0.10 15.56
C ASP A 77 11.22 0.59 15.03
N PRO A 78 11.10 1.81 14.45
CA PRO A 78 9.86 2.53 14.17
C PRO A 78 9.20 2.16 12.81
N TYR A 79 9.83 1.31 11.99
CA TYR A 79 9.42 1.05 10.60
C TYR A 79 8.11 0.27 10.47
N ILE A 80 7.70 -0.46 11.51
CA ILE A 80 6.41 -1.13 11.53
C ILE A 80 5.24 -0.16 11.33
N MET A 81 5.40 1.13 11.70
CA MET A 81 4.40 2.16 11.43
C MET A 81 4.12 2.35 9.93
N LEU A 82 5.11 2.15 9.07
CA LEU A 82 4.92 2.19 7.62
C LEU A 82 4.07 1.00 7.16
N LEU A 83 4.36 -0.20 7.66
CA LEU A 83 3.59 -1.40 7.34
C LEU A 83 2.17 -1.33 7.91
N ASP A 84 2.00 -0.78 9.11
CA ASP A 84 0.69 -0.48 9.72
C ASP A 84 -0.11 0.52 8.88
N SER A 85 0.56 1.53 8.34
CA SER A 85 -0.09 2.49 7.43
C SER A 85 -0.58 1.79 6.15
N MET A 86 0.25 0.93 5.54
CA MET A 86 -0.16 0.14 4.37
C MET A 86 -1.31 -0.82 4.71
N ALA A 87 -1.30 -1.40 5.91
CA ALA A 87 -2.37 -2.24 6.42
C ALA A 87 -3.67 -1.46 6.62
N LEU A 88 -3.58 -0.22 7.07
CA LEU A 88 -4.74 0.64 7.37
C LEU A 88 -5.41 1.20 6.12
N VAL A 89 -4.63 1.69 5.15
CA VAL A 89 -5.16 2.44 3.99
C VAL A 89 -4.81 1.82 2.63
N GLY A 90 -4.03 0.74 2.60
CA GLY A 90 -3.48 0.16 1.39
C GLY A 90 -2.10 0.71 1.02
N PRO A 91 -1.20 -0.09 0.42
CA PRO A 91 0.14 0.35 0.03
C PRO A 91 0.19 1.65 -0.77
N ILE A 92 -0.63 1.78 -1.80
CA ILE A 92 -0.60 2.96 -2.68
C ILE A 92 -0.95 4.23 -1.90
N ALA A 93 -2.06 4.22 -1.15
CA ALA A 93 -2.49 5.39 -0.38
C ALA A 93 -1.50 5.75 0.73
N ALA A 94 -0.90 4.74 1.38
CA ALA A 94 0.13 4.96 2.40
C ALA A 94 1.39 5.63 1.81
N ALA A 95 1.85 5.18 0.65
CA ALA A 95 3.01 5.77 -0.02
C ALA A 95 2.73 7.20 -0.50
N GLU A 96 1.54 7.50 -1.02
CA GLU A 96 1.14 8.87 -1.36
C GLU A 96 1.17 9.78 -0.13
N ALA A 97 0.55 9.35 0.97
CA ALA A 97 0.55 10.11 2.22
C ALA A 97 1.98 10.34 2.73
N PHE A 98 2.83 9.32 2.66
CA PHE A 98 4.24 9.42 3.03
C PHE A 98 4.95 10.49 2.20
N VAL A 99 4.89 10.41 0.86
CA VAL A 99 5.52 11.39 -0.03
C VAL A 99 5.04 12.81 0.27
N LEU A 100 3.73 13.02 0.47
CA LEU A 100 3.17 14.35 0.76
C LEU A 100 3.62 14.90 2.11
N LEU A 101 3.63 14.09 3.18
CA LEU A 101 4.03 14.53 4.52
C LEU A 101 5.53 14.84 4.60
N THR A 102 6.33 14.19 3.76
CA THR A 102 7.78 14.33 3.75
C THR A 102 8.29 15.55 3.00
N ALA A 103 7.46 16.16 2.13
CA ALA A 103 7.82 17.37 1.40
C ALA A 103 8.08 18.59 2.32
N ASP A 104 7.50 18.60 3.52
CA ASP A 104 7.50 19.74 4.44
C ASP A 104 8.40 19.53 5.69
N SER A 105 9.21 18.47 5.76
CA SER A 105 9.96 18.11 6.97
C SER A 105 11.47 17.91 6.76
N SER A 106 12.25 18.15 7.81
CA SER A 106 13.66 17.73 7.85
C SER A 106 13.70 16.21 8.04
N MET A 107 13.94 15.51 6.94
CA MET A 107 13.96 14.05 6.93
C MET A 107 15.30 13.50 7.40
N THR A 108 15.28 12.34 8.05
CA THR A 108 16.48 11.50 8.15
C THR A 108 16.83 10.93 6.77
N GLU A 109 18.11 10.60 6.53
CA GLU A 109 18.57 10.00 5.27
C GLU A 109 17.78 8.73 4.89
N GLU A 110 17.35 7.98 5.90
CA GLU A 110 16.61 6.74 5.72
C GLU A 110 15.17 6.98 5.27
N LEU A 111 14.46 7.92 5.90
CA LEU A 111 13.12 8.30 5.43
C LEU A 111 13.19 8.90 4.02
N GLN A 112 14.26 9.66 3.73
CA GLN A 112 14.50 10.20 2.39
C GLN A 112 14.69 9.08 1.38
N SER A 113 15.41 8.02 1.73
CA SER A 113 15.59 6.84 0.89
C SER A 113 14.26 6.14 0.59
N ILE A 114 13.37 6.00 1.59
CA ILE A 114 12.02 5.46 1.39
C ILE A 114 11.20 6.36 0.46
N CYS A 115 11.24 7.67 0.67
CA CYS A 115 10.52 8.65 -0.16
C CYS A 115 10.98 8.58 -1.62
N THR A 116 12.30 8.59 -1.86
CA THR A 116 12.88 8.45 -3.20
C THR A 116 12.47 7.13 -3.85
N ALA A 117 12.46 6.03 -3.10
CA ALA A 117 12.05 4.73 -3.62
C ALA A 117 10.55 4.72 -4.01
N PHE A 118 9.67 5.32 -3.21
CA PHE A 118 8.25 5.45 -3.57
C PHE A 118 8.02 6.34 -4.78
N LEU A 119 8.72 7.48 -4.87
CA LEU A 119 8.65 8.35 -6.04
C LEU A 119 9.05 7.61 -7.32
N ALA A 120 10.11 6.80 -7.29
CA ALA A 120 10.52 6.00 -8.44
C ALA A 120 9.43 5.00 -8.89
N VAL A 121 8.70 4.40 -7.94
CA VAL A 121 7.55 3.54 -8.26
C VAL A 121 6.45 4.36 -8.94
N PHE A 122 6.13 5.54 -8.42
CA PHE A 122 5.10 6.41 -9.00
C PHE A 122 5.48 6.96 -10.38
N GLU A 123 6.76 7.19 -10.65
CA GLU A 123 7.27 7.54 -11.98
C GLU A 123 7.05 6.39 -12.99
N GLN A 124 7.21 5.14 -12.55
CA GLN A 124 6.94 3.96 -13.37
C GLN A 124 5.44 3.72 -13.58
N TYR A 125 4.61 4.12 -12.62
CA TYR A 125 3.15 3.91 -12.62
C TYR A 125 2.37 5.24 -12.44
N PRO A 126 2.48 6.19 -13.38
CA PRO A 126 1.98 7.57 -13.22
C PRO A 126 0.45 7.68 -13.08
N ASP A 127 -0.29 6.67 -13.54
CA ASP A 127 -1.75 6.65 -13.43
C ASP A 127 -2.24 6.37 -12.00
N PHE A 128 -1.37 5.89 -11.11
CA PHE A 128 -1.74 5.61 -9.72
C PHE A 128 -1.49 6.81 -8.82
N PHE A 129 -0.44 7.60 -9.04
CA PHE A 129 -0.09 8.72 -8.18
C PHE A 129 -1.10 9.87 -8.29
N LEU A 130 -1.71 10.23 -7.16
CA LEU A 130 -2.72 11.28 -7.00
C LEU A 130 -3.88 11.14 -8.00
N ALA A 131 -4.23 9.91 -8.37
CA ALA A 131 -5.24 9.62 -9.38
C ALA A 131 -6.58 10.30 -9.08
N GLU A 132 -7.02 10.25 -7.82
CA GLU A 132 -8.27 10.89 -7.37
C GLU A 132 -8.21 12.42 -7.45
N ALA A 133 -7.09 13.02 -7.03
CA ALA A 133 -6.89 14.47 -7.12
C ALA A 133 -6.84 14.93 -8.58
N ARG A 134 -6.16 14.18 -9.45
CA ARG A 134 -6.14 14.43 -10.91
C ARG A 134 -7.55 14.33 -11.50
N ALA A 135 -8.33 13.33 -11.12
CA ALA A 135 -9.71 13.16 -11.57
C ALA A 135 -10.61 14.31 -11.08
N ALA A 136 -10.45 14.76 -9.83
CA ALA A 136 -11.18 15.89 -9.27
C ALA A 136 -10.84 17.20 -9.99
N LEU A 137 -9.55 17.46 -10.23
CA LEU A 137 -9.08 18.65 -10.97
C LEU A 137 -9.57 18.65 -12.42
N ALA A 138 -9.55 17.50 -13.10
CA ALA A 138 -10.08 17.37 -14.44
C ALA A 138 -11.57 17.75 -14.47
N LYS A 139 -12.39 17.21 -13.56
CA LYS A 139 -13.82 17.54 -13.44
C LYS A 139 -14.06 19.04 -13.20
N HIS A 140 -13.23 19.69 -12.37
CA HIS A 140 -13.33 21.14 -12.13
C HIS A 140 -12.94 21.99 -13.35
N ASN A 141 -11.95 21.56 -14.14
CA ASN A 141 -11.53 22.28 -15.34
C ASN A 141 -12.55 22.19 -16.50
N PHE A 142 -13.39 21.16 -16.54
CA PHE A 142 -14.49 21.05 -17.51
C PHE A 142 -15.72 21.89 -17.15
N GLY A 143 -15.86 22.37 -15.90
CA GLY A 143 -16.95 23.26 -15.47
C GLY A 143 -16.73 24.75 -15.74
N LYS A 144 -15.61 25.13 -16.36
CA LYS A 144 -15.21 26.53 -16.64
C LYS A 144 -15.11 26.87 -18.14
N ARG A 145 -15.81 26.14 -19.02
CA ARG A 145 -15.89 26.46 -20.45
C ARG A 145 -17.30 26.85 -20.86
#